data_AF-A0A101WLF0-F1
#
_entry.id   AF-A0A101WLF0-F1
#
_cell.length_a   1.000
_cell.length_b   1.000
_cell.length_c   1.000
_cell.angle_alpha   90.00
_cell.angle_beta   90.00
_cell.angle_gamma   90.00
#
_symmetry.space_group_name_H-M   'P 1'
#
loop_
_entity.id
_entity.type
_entity.pdbx_description
1 polymer ?
#
loop_
_entity_poly.entity_id
_entity_poly.type
_entity_poly.pdbx_seq_one_letter_code
_entity_poly.pdbx_strand_id
1 'polypeptide(L)'
;MKTISNIKVEIAWNGEMEILNFKLLENTVFTTEQGLQIKAVINENGYCFDAKRIDKSNYLSKYNDLIIQLFVDQYNISMDKKMEDSVSGIESTQEHTLDDPNIIIPYDPNSIRVTQGRFSLKEIFEMIIGTQDDEQILDLSPDFQRNYVWENTRKSRLIESILLKIPLPVFYLARDIEGKYQVVDGVQRFSVIKEFFSNGFKLKNLEYLKEDCENKYFQKSTAASLHPKFVRHLRSYQIDCNIIEPDTPHKVKLDIFKRLNTGGRSLNNQEIRNSILKKEPRDFVRKLATSDVFKLATNNSIKPNRMMDQELIIRFIGFYFLYKQSNWFPQLFYNGIMDEFLDNVVEILNSHYKNIPLDIIQNDFNLSMNNAWKMFGIYAFRKVEENYKKVSRNMINKSLFTAFSVLLSNYNQSLIKKRGNVLKDFVDWLQTDEYLFGSITYGTNDKARIDTTFLRIEEFLKATYGG
;
A
#
# COMPACT_ATOMS: atom_id res chain seq x y z
N MET A 1 9.78 -9.96 -24.69
CA MET A 1 9.72 -10.79 -23.47
C MET A 1 10.38 -10.01 -22.34
N LYS A 2 9.68 -9.80 -21.22
CA LYS A 2 10.12 -8.93 -20.11
C LYS A 2 10.95 -9.74 -19.09
N THR A 3 12.09 -10.28 -19.49
CA THR A 3 12.94 -11.10 -18.61
C THR A 3 13.50 -10.31 -17.42
N ILE A 4 13.65 -10.98 -16.27
CA ILE A 4 14.38 -10.46 -15.10
C ILE A 4 15.87 -10.39 -15.47
N SER A 5 16.53 -9.28 -15.13
CA SER A 5 17.94 -9.04 -15.51
C SER A 5 18.94 -9.48 -14.45
N ASN A 6 18.54 -9.51 -13.17
CA ASN A 6 19.42 -9.85 -12.06
C ASN A 6 18.66 -10.70 -11.03
N ILE A 7 19.29 -11.75 -10.52
CA ILE A 7 18.76 -12.64 -9.48
C ILE A 7 19.85 -12.85 -8.43
N LYS A 8 19.49 -12.73 -7.16
CA LYS A 8 20.38 -12.98 -6.04
C LYS A 8 19.94 -14.26 -5.35
N VAL A 9 20.87 -15.20 -5.19
CA VAL A 9 20.66 -16.45 -4.46
C VAL A 9 21.64 -16.49 -3.30
N GLU A 10 21.16 -16.77 -2.11
CA GLU A 10 21.98 -16.90 -0.91
C GLU A 10 22.03 -18.36 -0.48
N ILE A 11 23.23 -18.89 -0.21
CA ILE A 11 23.43 -20.26 0.23
C ILE A 11 24.33 -20.29 1.47
N ALA A 12 24.03 -21.17 2.41
CA ALA A 12 24.93 -21.42 3.54
C ALA A 12 25.99 -22.45 3.11
N TRP A 13 27.26 -22.04 3.10
CA TRP A 13 28.40 -22.86 2.72
C TRP A 13 29.49 -22.81 3.79
N ASN A 14 29.90 -23.97 4.32
CA ASN A 14 30.93 -24.10 5.37
C ASN A 14 30.68 -23.26 6.65
N GLY A 15 29.42 -22.92 6.95
CA GLY A 15 29.07 -22.07 8.09
C GLY A 15 29.11 -20.57 7.79
N GLU A 16 29.44 -20.18 6.55
CA GLU A 16 29.37 -18.79 6.07
C GLU A 16 28.27 -18.65 5.00
N MET A 17 27.67 -17.47 4.88
CA MET A 17 26.68 -17.18 3.85
C MET A 17 27.40 -16.75 2.56
N GLU A 18 27.18 -17.49 1.48
CA GLU A 18 27.69 -17.18 0.15
C GLU A 18 26.57 -16.62 -0.74
N ILE A 19 26.84 -15.48 -1.39
CA ILE A 19 25.87 -14.75 -2.21
C ILE A 19 26.23 -14.92 -3.68
N LEU A 20 25.35 -15.54 -4.44
CA LEU A 20 25.43 -15.72 -5.88
C LEU A 20 24.59 -14.66 -6.59
N ASN A 21 25.25 -13.70 -7.23
CA ASN A 21 24.61 -12.67 -8.04
C ASN A 21 24.58 -13.08 -9.51
N PHE A 22 23.44 -13.58 -9.96
CA PHE A 22 23.17 -13.98 -11.34
C PHE A 22 22.76 -12.78 -12.18
N LYS A 23 23.54 -12.45 -13.20
CA LYS A 23 23.19 -11.45 -14.21
C LYS A 23 22.75 -12.13 -15.50
N LEU A 24 21.71 -11.61 -16.13
CA LEU A 24 21.25 -12.09 -17.43
C LEU A 24 22.36 -11.86 -18.47
N LEU A 25 22.83 -12.94 -19.08
CA LEU A 25 23.81 -12.91 -20.16
C LEU A 25 23.09 -12.76 -21.50
N GLU A 26 22.32 -13.77 -21.90
CA GLU A 26 21.56 -13.78 -23.15
C GLU A 26 20.31 -14.68 -23.02
N ASN A 27 19.21 -14.28 -23.67
CA ASN A 27 17.93 -15.00 -23.65
C ASN A 27 17.39 -15.28 -22.23
N THR A 28 17.59 -16.51 -21.74
CA THR A 28 17.20 -16.97 -20.41
C THR A 28 18.39 -17.53 -19.62
N VAL A 29 19.62 -17.23 -20.07
CA VAL A 29 20.87 -17.67 -19.45
C VAL A 29 21.38 -16.57 -18.51
N PHE A 30 21.68 -16.96 -17.29
CA PHE A 30 22.23 -16.11 -16.25
C PHE A 30 23.60 -16.59 -15.84
N THR A 31 24.50 -15.67 -15.48
CA THR A 31 25.88 -15.98 -15.05
C THR A 31 26.24 -15.24 -13.77
N THR A 32 27.03 -15.87 -12.91
CA THR A 32 27.69 -15.20 -11.77
C THR A 32 29.11 -14.75 -12.13
N GLU A 33 29.73 -13.95 -11.26
CA GLU A 33 31.15 -13.54 -11.38
C GLU A 33 32.10 -14.74 -11.26
N GLN A 34 31.70 -15.78 -10.50
CA GLN A 34 32.43 -17.04 -10.34
C GLN A 34 32.22 -18.00 -11.54
N GLY A 35 31.51 -17.58 -12.58
CA GLY A 35 31.31 -18.33 -13.82
C GLY A 35 30.24 -19.43 -13.76
N LEU A 36 29.39 -19.44 -12.72
CA LEU A 36 28.25 -20.36 -12.64
C LEU A 36 27.16 -19.89 -13.61
N GLN A 37 26.63 -20.78 -14.45
CA GLN A 37 25.64 -20.44 -15.46
C GLN A 37 24.36 -21.26 -15.31
N ILE A 38 23.22 -20.58 -15.29
CA ILE A 38 21.89 -21.18 -15.19
C ILE A 38 21.04 -20.74 -16.37
N LYS A 39 20.38 -21.69 -17.03
CA LYS A 39 19.36 -21.45 -18.05
C LYS A 39 17.97 -21.62 -17.45
N ALA A 40 17.24 -20.53 -17.33
CA ALA A 40 15.84 -20.51 -16.89
C ALA A 40 14.90 -21.01 -17.99
N VAL A 41 13.85 -21.74 -17.61
CA VAL A 41 12.75 -22.17 -18.47
C VAL A 41 11.50 -21.39 -18.08
N ILE A 42 11.02 -20.55 -19.00
CA ILE A 42 10.03 -19.52 -18.72
C ILE A 42 8.75 -19.80 -19.52
N ASN A 43 7.58 -19.64 -18.89
CA ASN A 43 6.29 -19.78 -19.55
C ASN A 43 5.86 -18.50 -20.31
N GLU A 44 4.70 -18.54 -20.98
CA GLU A 44 4.16 -17.41 -21.75
C GLU A 44 3.91 -16.16 -20.89
N ASN A 45 3.59 -16.36 -19.61
CA ASN A 45 3.36 -15.29 -18.63
C ASN A 45 4.65 -14.72 -18.04
N GLY A 46 5.83 -15.25 -18.39
CA GLY A 46 7.13 -14.78 -17.94
C GLY A 46 7.62 -15.39 -16.62
N TYR A 47 6.94 -16.40 -16.08
CA TYR A 47 7.36 -17.11 -14.86
C TYR A 47 8.33 -18.25 -15.16
N CYS A 48 9.34 -18.42 -14.31
CA CYS A 48 10.29 -19.52 -14.37
C CYS A 48 9.70 -20.73 -13.67
N PHE A 49 9.53 -21.86 -14.36
CA PHE A 49 9.02 -23.09 -13.74
C PHE A 49 10.10 -24.15 -13.55
N ASP A 50 11.25 -23.97 -14.18
CA ASP A 50 12.41 -24.84 -14.05
C ASP A 50 13.67 -24.06 -14.45
N ALA A 51 14.83 -24.49 -13.95
CA ALA A 51 16.11 -23.93 -14.36
C ALA A 51 17.17 -25.03 -14.40
N LYS A 52 18.12 -24.91 -15.33
CA LYS A 52 19.18 -25.90 -15.50
C LYS A 52 20.54 -25.24 -15.44
N ARG A 53 21.42 -25.78 -14.59
CA ARG A 53 22.83 -25.41 -14.59
C ARG A 53 23.51 -25.91 -15.87
N ILE A 54 24.23 -25.02 -16.56
CA ILE A 54 24.86 -25.29 -17.86
C ILE A 54 26.36 -25.01 -17.90
N ASP A 55 26.94 -24.45 -16.84
CA ASP A 55 28.40 -24.29 -16.77
C ASP A 55 29.11 -25.64 -16.54
N LYS A 56 30.41 -25.67 -16.86
CA LYS A 56 31.29 -26.83 -16.65
C LYS A 56 32.04 -26.78 -15.31
N SER A 57 31.69 -25.85 -14.42
CA SER A 57 32.41 -25.66 -13.16
C SER A 57 31.96 -26.66 -12.10
N ASN A 58 32.92 -27.17 -11.32
CA ASN A 58 32.63 -28.00 -10.14
C ASN A 58 32.30 -27.15 -8.89
N TYR A 59 32.39 -25.84 -8.99
CA TYR A 59 32.08 -24.91 -7.91
C TYR A 59 30.63 -25.10 -7.44
N LEU A 60 30.43 -25.38 -6.16
CA LEU A 60 29.11 -25.63 -5.53
C LEU A 60 28.26 -26.73 -6.21
N SER A 61 28.87 -27.68 -6.93
CA SER A 61 28.15 -28.76 -7.62
C SER A 61 27.29 -29.61 -6.68
N LYS A 62 27.69 -29.77 -5.41
CA LYS A 62 26.92 -30.45 -4.36
C LYS A 62 25.61 -29.75 -3.98
N TYR A 63 25.49 -28.46 -4.26
CA TYR A 63 24.31 -27.64 -3.97
C TYR A 63 23.50 -27.34 -5.23
N ASN A 64 23.74 -28.05 -6.34
CA ASN A 64 23.12 -27.76 -7.64
C ASN A 64 21.60 -27.65 -7.56
N ASP A 65 20.95 -28.63 -6.94
CA ASP A 65 19.48 -28.69 -6.88
C ASP A 65 18.92 -27.57 -5.99
N LEU A 66 19.60 -27.27 -4.88
CA LEU A 66 19.26 -26.15 -4.00
C LEU A 66 19.41 -24.81 -4.71
N ILE A 67 20.51 -24.60 -5.44
CA ILE A 67 20.76 -23.37 -6.20
C ILE A 67 19.70 -23.19 -7.28
N ILE A 68 19.34 -24.26 -8.00
CA ILE A 68 18.27 -24.23 -9.02
C ILE A 68 16.95 -23.85 -8.38
N GLN A 69 16.58 -24.51 -7.27
CA GLN A 69 15.33 -24.22 -6.57
C GLN A 69 15.27 -22.76 -6.11
N LEU A 70 16.30 -22.30 -5.38
CA LEU A 70 16.38 -20.92 -4.91
C LEU A 70 16.39 -19.92 -6.07
N PHE A 71 17.06 -20.24 -7.19
CA PHE A 71 17.04 -19.40 -8.37
C PHE A 71 15.64 -19.27 -8.97
N VAL A 72 14.91 -20.38 -9.11
CA VAL A 72 13.53 -20.39 -9.63
C VAL A 72 12.60 -19.58 -8.71
N ASP A 73 12.70 -19.81 -7.40
CA ASP A 73 11.90 -19.10 -6.40
C ASP A 73 12.17 -17.59 -6.46
N GLN A 74 13.45 -17.19 -6.43
CA GLN A 74 13.85 -15.79 -6.52
C GLN A 74 13.51 -15.14 -7.87
N TYR A 75 13.55 -15.90 -8.97
CA TYR A 75 13.06 -15.44 -10.27
C TYR A 75 11.57 -15.08 -10.18
N ASN A 76 10.76 -15.99 -9.66
CA ASN A 76 9.31 -15.81 -9.63
C ASN A 76 8.89 -14.71 -8.68
N ILE A 77 9.52 -14.62 -7.50
CA ILE A 77 9.34 -13.49 -6.58
C ILE A 77 9.65 -12.16 -7.30
N SER A 78 10.74 -12.12 -8.06
CA SER A 78 11.11 -10.93 -8.85
C SER A 78 10.11 -10.64 -9.96
N MET A 79 9.51 -11.67 -10.57
CA MET A 79 8.51 -11.54 -11.62
C MET A 79 7.16 -11.05 -11.09
N ASP A 80 6.67 -11.60 -9.98
CA ASP A 80 5.48 -11.15 -9.28
C ASP A 80 5.59 -9.67 -8.94
N LYS A 81 6.71 -9.29 -8.33
CA LYS A 81 6.99 -7.91 -7.99
C LYS A 81 6.99 -6.99 -9.23
N LYS A 82 7.60 -7.43 -10.34
CA LYS A 82 7.61 -6.67 -11.59
C LYS A 82 6.21 -6.53 -12.21
N MET A 83 5.33 -7.52 -12.03
CA MET A 83 3.93 -7.40 -12.43
C MET A 83 3.18 -6.39 -11.56
N GLU A 84 3.37 -6.41 -10.24
CA GLU A 84 2.79 -5.43 -9.33
C GLU A 84 3.24 -3.99 -9.65
N ASP A 85 4.52 -3.80 -9.93
CA ASP A 85 5.08 -2.52 -10.35
C ASP A 85 4.41 -2.01 -11.64
N SER A 86 4.28 -2.90 -12.64
CA SER A 86 3.62 -2.56 -13.90
C SER A 86 2.14 -2.18 -13.70
N VAL A 87 1.46 -2.76 -12.71
CA VAL A 87 0.07 -2.47 -12.38
C VAL A 87 -0.08 -1.16 -11.61
N SER A 88 0.89 -0.81 -10.77
CA SER A 88 0.89 0.42 -9.96
C SER A 88 1.45 1.64 -10.69
N GLY A 89 2.34 1.43 -11.67
CA GLY A 89 3.08 2.47 -12.38
C GLY A 89 4.24 3.07 -11.59
N ILE A 90 4.69 2.38 -10.53
CA ILE A 90 5.76 2.76 -9.61
C ILE A 90 6.72 1.57 -9.47
N GLU A 91 8.03 1.85 -9.38
CA GLU A 91 9.05 0.86 -9.01
C GLU A 91 8.90 0.53 -7.52
N SER A 92 8.52 -0.70 -7.19
CA SER A 92 8.50 -1.14 -5.80
C SER A 92 9.93 -1.34 -5.30
N THR A 93 10.13 -0.91 -4.06
CA THR A 93 11.38 -1.13 -3.31
C THR A 93 11.50 -2.61 -2.98
N GLN A 94 12.66 -3.24 -3.16
CA GLN A 94 12.84 -4.63 -2.69
C GLN A 94 12.73 -4.60 -1.17
N GLU A 95 11.61 -5.10 -0.65
CA GLU A 95 11.56 -5.56 0.72
C GLU A 95 12.47 -6.79 0.76
N HIS A 96 13.50 -6.75 1.59
CA HIS A 96 14.08 -7.99 2.07
C HIS A 96 12.93 -8.72 2.76
N THR A 97 12.50 -9.84 2.17
CA THR A 97 11.71 -10.83 2.89
C THR A 97 12.48 -11.16 4.16
N LEU A 98 11.82 -10.95 5.29
CA LEU A 98 12.35 -11.12 6.63
C LEU A 98 12.79 -12.57 6.86
N ASP A 99 14.03 -12.90 6.51
CA ASP A 99 14.74 -14.00 7.13
C ASP A 99 15.50 -13.44 8.35
N ASP A 100 14.74 -13.07 9.39
CA ASP A 100 15.31 -12.83 10.72
C ASP A 100 15.17 -14.12 11.55
N PRO A 101 16.27 -14.83 11.85
CA PRO A 101 16.26 -15.99 12.74
C PRO A 101 15.92 -15.61 14.20
N ASN A 102 15.82 -14.32 14.53
CA ASN A 102 15.18 -13.87 15.76
C ASN A 102 13.72 -13.52 15.47
N ILE A 103 12.82 -14.49 15.64
CA ILE A 103 11.39 -14.21 15.82
C ILE A 103 11.26 -13.42 17.13
N ILE A 104 11.42 -12.10 17.04
CA ILE A 104 11.01 -11.18 18.09
C ILE A 104 9.49 -11.29 18.11
N ILE A 105 8.93 -11.82 19.19
CA ILE A 105 7.49 -11.75 19.43
C ILE A 105 7.14 -10.24 19.34
N PRO A 106 6.38 -9.81 18.33
CA PRO A 106 6.36 -8.40 17.91
C PRO A 106 5.70 -7.46 18.93
N TYR A 107 5.08 -8.01 19.96
CA TYR A 107 4.40 -7.33 21.05
C TYR A 107 4.11 -8.34 22.17
N ASP A 108 3.85 -7.86 23.38
CA ASP A 108 3.36 -8.70 24.49
C ASP A 108 1.96 -9.25 24.14
N PRO A 109 1.74 -10.59 24.05
CA PRO A 109 0.43 -11.16 23.79
C PRO A 109 -0.65 -10.72 24.79
N ASN A 110 -0.26 -10.34 26.01
CA ASN A 110 -1.19 -9.86 27.04
C ASN A 110 -1.76 -8.45 26.75
N SER A 111 -1.19 -7.74 25.77
CA SER A 111 -1.68 -6.43 25.33
C SER A 111 -2.87 -6.53 24.35
N ILE A 112 -3.21 -7.73 23.87
CA ILE A 112 -4.38 -7.94 23.03
C ILE A 112 -5.64 -7.85 23.90
N ARG A 113 -6.45 -6.81 23.68
CA ARG A 113 -7.78 -6.70 24.30
C ARG A 113 -8.85 -6.72 23.23
N VAL A 114 -9.56 -7.85 23.16
CA VAL A 114 -10.71 -8.04 22.30
C VAL A 114 -11.91 -8.41 23.16
N THR A 115 -12.98 -7.62 23.08
CA THR A 115 -14.24 -7.88 23.76
C THR A 115 -15.28 -8.37 22.77
N GLN A 116 -16.36 -8.98 23.28
CA GLN A 116 -17.50 -9.38 22.46
C GLN A 116 -18.63 -8.36 22.61
N GLY A 117 -19.20 -7.95 21.49
CA GLY A 117 -20.36 -7.08 21.41
C GLY A 117 -21.47 -7.72 20.57
N ARG A 118 -22.73 -7.41 20.92
CA ARG A 118 -23.89 -7.76 20.10
C ARG A 118 -24.61 -6.48 19.71
N PHE A 119 -24.91 -6.37 18.42
CA PHE A 119 -25.64 -5.23 17.88
C PHE A 119 -26.79 -5.71 17.01
N SER A 120 -27.91 -5.01 17.08
CA SER A 120 -28.98 -5.15 16.11
C SER A 120 -28.58 -4.50 14.78
N LEU A 121 -29.14 -4.98 13.66
CA LEU A 121 -28.91 -4.31 12.37
C LEU A 121 -29.45 -2.88 12.35
N LYS A 122 -30.46 -2.58 13.17
CA LYS A 122 -30.94 -1.21 13.35
C LYS A 122 -29.84 -0.32 13.97
N GLU A 123 -29.26 -0.74 15.09
CA GLU A 123 -28.19 0.00 15.76
C GLU A 123 -26.99 0.18 14.82
N ILE A 124 -26.55 -0.89 14.15
CA ILE A 124 -25.47 -0.80 13.16
C ILE A 124 -25.78 0.22 12.07
N PHE A 125 -27.02 0.22 11.54
CA PHE A 125 -27.41 1.18 10.52
C PHE A 125 -27.32 2.62 11.05
N GLU A 126 -27.88 2.88 12.23
CA GLU A 126 -27.83 4.18 12.91
C GLU A 126 -26.39 4.61 13.20
N MET A 127 -25.52 3.70 13.66
CA MET A 127 -24.09 3.96 13.87
C MET A 127 -23.40 4.37 12.55
N ILE A 128 -23.80 3.82 11.41
CA ILE A 128 -23.20 4.10 10.09
C ILE A 128 -23.69 5.42 9.49
N ILE A 129 -24.95 5.79 9.70
CA ILE A 129 -25.56 6.98 9.05
C ILE A 129 -25.72 8.17 10.00
N GLY A 130 -25.59 7.97 11.31
CA GLY A 130 -26.01 8.93 12.33
C GLY A 130 -27.54 8.98 12.48
N THR A 131 -27.99 9.71 13.49
CA THR A 131 -29.41 10.05 13.70
C THR A 131 -29.57 11.57 13.75
N GLN A 132 -30.75 12.06 14.15
CA GLN A 132 -30.92 13.49 14.39
C GLN A 132 -30.17 13.94 15.66
N ASP A 133 -30.02 13.04 16.63
CA ASP A 133 -29.46 13.32 17.95
C ASP A 133 -28.02 12.83 18.10
N ASP A 134 -27.62 11.82 17.32
CA ASP A 134 -26.32 11.17 17.42
C ASP A 134 -25.50 11.32 16.13
N GLU A 135 -24.20 11.56 16.28
CA GLU A 135 -23.27 11.56 15.15
C GLU A 135 -23.05 10.14 14.58
N GLN A 136 -22.48 10.07 13.37
CA GLN A 136 -21.99 8.80 12.83
C GLN A 136 -20.81 8.30 13.68
N ILE A 137 -20.91 7.08 14.20
CA ILE A 137 -19.87 6.46 15.03
C ILE A 137 -19.30 5.16 14.46
N LEU A 138 -19.82 4.63 13.35
CA LEU A 138 -19.24 3.47 12.65
C LEU A 138 -18.75 3.84 11.26
N ASP A 139 -17.43 3.78 11.08
CA ASP A 139 -16.77 4.03 9.81
C ASP A 139 -16.52 2.73 9.05
N LEU A 140 -17.20 2.60 7.90
CA LEU A 140 -17.00 1.48 6.96
C LEU A 140 -15.69 1.58 6.17
N SER A 141 -14.96 2.70 6.28
CA SER A 141 -13.71 2.99 5.59
C SER A 141 -13.77 2.62 4.09
N PRO A 142 -14.74 3.18 3.33
CA PRO A 142 -15.14 2.65 2.02
C PRO A 142 -14.05 2.71 0.93
N ASP A 143 -12.95 3.42 1.17
CA ASP A 143 -11.96 3.77 0.15
C ASP A 143 -11.08 2.61 -0.30
N PHE A 144 -10.79 1.63 0.56
CA PHE A 144 -9.89 0.51 0.22
C PHE A 144 -10.60 -0.63 -0.52
N GLN A 145 -11.93 -0.73 -0.43
CA GLN A 145 -12.72 -1.78 -1.07
C GLN A 145 -13.58 -1.30 -2.25
N ARG A 146 -13.44 -0.06 -2.72
CA ARG A 146 -14.26 0.49 -3.84
C ARG A 146 -14.23 -0.35 -5.13
N ASN A 147 -13.17 -1.14 -5.33
CA ASN A 147 -12.96 -1.92 -6.54
C ASN A 147 -13.61 -3.32 -6.50
N TYR A 148 -14.26 -3.73 -5.41
CA TYR A 148 -14.95 -5.03 -5.30
C TYR A 148 -16.37 -4.84 -4.78
N VAL A 149 -17.29 -4.48 -5.67
CA VAL A 149 -18.72 -4.33 -5.34
C VAL A 149 -19.42 -5.65 -5.59
N TRP A 150 -20.14 -6.17 -4.60
CA TRP A 150 -20.96 -7.38 -4.79
C TRP A 150 -22.05 -7.15 -5.83
N GLU A 151 -22.23 -8.10 -6.74
CA GLU A 151 -23.36 -8.10 -7.65
C GLU A 151 -24.69 -8.21 -6.89
N ASN A 152 -25.76 -7.65 -7.45
CA ASN A 152 -27.05 -7.53 -6.76
C ASN A 152 -27.62 -8.89 -6.29
N THR A 153 -27.35 -9.96 -7.01
CA THR A 153 -27.71 -11.32 -6.58
C THR A 153 -27.02 -11.67 -5.26
N ARG A 154 -25.69 -11.52 -5.17
CA ARG A 154 -24.94 -11.80 -3.93
C ARG A 154 -25.40 -10.91 -2.77
N LYS A 155 -25.69 -9.63 -3.04
CA LYS A 155 -26.29 -8.72 -2.05
C LYS A 155 -27.64 -9.25 -1.54
N SER A 156 -28.51 -9.67 -2.45
CA SER A 156 -29.84 -10.19 -2.12
C SER A 156 -29.77 -11.49 -1.31
N ARG A 157 -28.80 -12.36 -1.59
CA ARG A 157 -28.55 -13.59 -0.83
C ARG A 157 -28.18 -13.33 0.62
N LEU A 158 -27.35 -12.32 0.89
CA LEU A 158 -27.04 -11.94 2.27
C LEU A 158 -28.31 -11.51 3.03
N ILE A 159 -29.16 -10.68 2.42
CA ILE A 159 -30.41 -10.24 3.04
C ILE A 159 -31.36 -11.42 3.24
N GLU A 160 -31.43 -12.35 2.28
CA GLU A 160 -32.23 -13.57 2.40
C GLU A 160 -31.77 -14.45 3.57
N SER A 161 -30.46 -14.65 3.75
CA SER A 161 -29.92 -15.40 4.89
C SER A 161 -30.33 -14.77 6.23
N ILE A 162 -30.28 -13.44 6.33
CA ILE A 162 -30.71 -12.71 7.53
C ILE A 162 -32.22 -12.90 7.78
N LEU A 163 -33.04 -12.80 6.74
CA LEU A 163 -34.50 -13.02 6.84
C LEU A 163 -34.85 -14.46 7.25
N LEU A 164 -34.05 -15.44 6.82
CA LEU A 164 -34.13 -16.84 7.21
C LEU A 164 -33.53 -17.13 8.60
N LYS A 165 -32.99 -16.11 9.28
CA LYS A 165 -32.33 -16.20 10.59
C LYS A 165 -31.09 -17.11 10.59
N ILE A 166 -30.41 -17.22 9.46
CA ILE A 166 -29.14 -17.94 9.35
C ILE A 166 -28.04 -17.06 9.96
N PRO A 167 -27.29 -17.54 10.98
CA PRO A 167 -26.21 -16.79 11.59
C PRO A 167 -25.19 -16.32 10.56
N LEU A 168 -24.77 -15.05 10.70
CA LEU A 168 -23.69 -14.50 9.89
C LEU A 168 -22.34 -14.80 10.55
N PRO A 169 -21.24 -14.90 9.78
CA PRO A 169 -19.90 -14.93 10.37
C PRO A 169 -19.69 -13.72 11.28
N VAL A 170 -18.87 -13.87 12.31
CA VAL A 170 -18.55 -12.78 13.26
C VAL A 170 -17.97 -11.58 12.50
N PHE A 171 -18.28 -10.39 12.98
CA PHE A 171 -17.71 -9.12 12.49
C PHE A 171 -16.57 -8.68 13.40
N TYR A 172 -15.61 -7.95 12.85
CA TYR A 172 -14.54 -7.36 13.65
C TYR A 172 -14.59 -5.84 13.53
N LEU A 173 -14.59 -5.17 14.68
CA LEU A 173 -14.59 -3.73 14.82
C LEU A 173 -13.37 -3.30 15.65
N ALA A 174 -12.81 -2.14 15.37
CA ALA A 174 -11.81 -1.49 16.22
C ALA A 174 -12.42 -0.25 16.83
N ARG A 175 -12.37 -0.13 18.16
CA ARG A 175 -12.88 1.02 18.89
C ARG A 175 -11.74 1.99 19.21
N ASP A 176 -11.98 3.29 19.02
CA ASP A 176 -11.04 4.33 19.43
C ASP A 176 -11.35 4.88 20.83
N ILE A 177 -10.49 5.77 21.34
CA ILE A 177 -10.62 6.37 22.67
C ILE A 177 -11.87 7.27 22.81
N GLU A 178 -12.45 7.72 21.69
CA GLU A 178 -13.68 8.52 21.65
C GLU A 178 -14.93 7.63 21.57
N GLY A 179 -14.74 6.30 21.52
CA GLY A 179 -15.83 5.32 21.42
C GLY A 179 -16.34 5.10 19.99
N LYS A 180 -15.67 5.67 18.98
CA LYS A 180 -16.00 5.44 17.56
C LYS A 180 -15.45 4.10 17.11
N TYR A 181 -16.16 3.48 16.18
CA TYR A 181 -15.86 2.17 15.63
C TYR A 181 -15.37 2.30 14.19
N GLN A 182 -14.38 1.48 13.86
CA GLN A 182 -13.90 1.26 12.51
C GLN A 182 -14.06 -0.22 12.16
N VAL A 183 -14.59 -0.52 10.98
CA VAL A 183 -14.75 -1.92 10.56
C VAL A 183 -13.40 -2.51 10.15
N VAL A 184 -13.04 -3.62 10.79
CA VAL A 184 -11.84 -4.42 10.50
C VAL A 184 -12.15 -5.54 9.50
N ASP A 185 -13.25 -6.25 9.74
CA ASP A 185 -13.80 -7.27 8.84
C ASP A 185 -15.32 -7.13 8.73
N GLY A 186 -15.85 -7.45 7.54
CA GLY A 186 -17.27 -7.40 7.24
C GLY A 186 -17.73 -6.13 6.54
N VAL A 187 -16.82 -5.29 6.04
CA VAL A 187 -17.13 -4.04 5.30
C VAL A 187 -18.15 -4.28 4.18
N GLN A 188 -17.99 -5.32 3.36
CA GLN A 188 -18.95 -5.65 2.30
C GLN A 188 -20.33 -5.99 2.84
N ARG A 189 -20.39 -6.79 3.91
CA ARG A 189 -21.64 -7.21 4.55
C ARG A 189 -22.38 -6.01 5.14
N PHE A 190 -21.67 -5.16 5.89
CA PHE A 190 -22.22 -3.90 6.41
C PHE A 190 -22.65 -2.93 5.31
N SER A 191 -21.88 -2.83 4.22
CA SER A 191 -22.22 -1.98 3.08
C SER A 191 -23.53 -2.42 2.43
N VAL A 192 -23.73 -3.73 2.24
CA VAL A 192 -24.98 -4.27 1.70
C VAL A 192 -26.16 -4.02 2.63
N ILE A 193 -25.98 -4.21 3.94
CA ILE A 193 -27.01 -3.93 4.94
C ILE A 193 -27.40 -2.44 4.91
N LYS A 194 -26.41 -1.54 4.92
CA LYS A 194 -26.59 -0.09 4.81
C LYS A 194 -27.35 0.28 3.54
N GLU A 195 -26.90 -0.22 2.39
CA GLU A 195 -27.49 0.07 1.08
C GLU A 195 -28.93 -0.42 1.00
N PHE A 196 -29.22 -1.62 1.52
CA PHE A 196 -30.58 -2.17 1.54
C PHE A 196 -31.51 -1.36 2.45
N PHE A 197 -31.08 -1.05 3.67
CA PHE A 197 -31.86 -0.24 4.63
C PHE A 197 -32.13 1.17 4.09
N SER A 198 -31.24 1.69 3.25
CA SER A 198 -31.40 2.97 2.54
C SER A 198 -32.24 2.87 1.26
N ASN A 199 -32.87 1.72 0.98
CA ASN A 199 -33.61 1.43 -0.25
C ASN A 199 -32.79 1.54 -1.55
N GLY A 200 -31.47 1.34 -1.49
CA GLY A 200 -30.54 1.47 -2.62
C GLY A 200 -30.71 0.38 -3.69
N PHE A 201 -31.18 -0.82 -3.31
CA PHE A 201 -31.50 -1.89 -4.24
C PHE A 201 -32.75 -2.67 -3.81
N LYS A 202 -33.32 -3.42 -4.77
CA LYS A 202 -34.39 -4.39 -4.53
C LYS A 202 -33.82 -5.80 -4.58
N LEU A 203 -34.40 -6.68 -3.77
CA LEU A 203 -34.04 -8.09 -3.76
C LEU A 203 -34.25 -8.71 -5.15
N LYS A 204 -33.27 -9.49 -5.59
CA LYS A 204 -33.26 -10.21 -6.87
C LYS A 204 -32.70 -11.61 -6.71
N ASN A 205 -33.29 -12.57 -7.41
CA ASN A 205 -32.81 -13.95 -7.50
C ASN A 205 -32.70 -14.58 -6.11
N LEU A 206 -33.80 -14.56 -5.36
CA LEU A 206 -33.92 -15.27 -4.08
C LEU A 206 -34.04 -16.79 -4.33
N GLU A 207 -33.86 -17.65 -3.33
CA GLU A 207 -34.02 -19.12 -3.45
C GLU A 207 -35.27 -19.56 -2.72
N TYR A 208 -35.45 -19.05 -1.50
CA TYR A 208 -36.45 -19.51 -0.55
C TYR A 208 -37.58 -18.50 -0.40
N LEU A 209 -37.28 -17.19 -0.42
CA LEU A 209 -38.26 -16.13 -0.13
C LEU A 209 -38.76 -15.42 -1.40
N LYS A 210 -38.82 -16.12 -2.54
CA LYS A 210 -39.22 -15.51 -3.82
C LYS A 210 -40.63 -14.91 -3.77
N GLU A 211 -41.60 -15.66 -3.27
CA GLU A 211 -43.00 -15.22 -3.28
C GLU A 211 -43.25 -14.00 -2.39
N ASP A 212 -42.59 -13.96 -1.23
CA ASP A 212 -42.80 -12.93 -0.21
C ASP A 212 -41.94 -11.67 -0.40
N CYS A 213 -40.70 -11.84 -0.89
CA CYS A 213 -39.65 -10.82 -0.78
C CYS A 213 -39.00 -10.44 -2.12
N GLU A 214 -39.23 -11.17 -3.22
CA GLU A 214 -38.61 -10.88 -4.51
C GLU A 214 -39.03 -9.51 -5.04
N ASN A 215 -38.08 -8.78 -5.64
CA ASN A 215 -38.27 -7.42 -6.13
C ASN A 215 -38.70 -6.39 -5.06
N LYS A 216 -38.60 -6.71 -3.77
CA LYS A 216 -38.93 -5.78 -2.68
C LYS A 216 -37.74 -4.93 -2.23
N TYR A 217 -38.04 -3.70 -1.81
CA TYR A 217 -37.15 -2.79 -1.09
C TYR A 217 -37.37 -2.93 0.41
N PHE A 218 -36.43 -2.42 1.23
CA PHE A 218 -36.56 -2.45 2.68
C PHE A 218 -37.85 -1.79 3.19
N GLN A 219 -38.03 -0.49 2.92
CA GLN A 219 -39.22 0.25 3.33
C GLN A 219 -39.42 1.51 2.47
N LYS A 220 -40.23 1.40 1.42
CA LYS A 220 -40.77 2.50 0.60
C LYS A 220 -42.25 2.76 0.89
N SER A 221 -42.78 3.89 0.41
CA SER A 221 -44.21 4.22 0.43
C SER A 221 -45.05 3.45 -0.61
N THR A 222 -44.47 2.49 -1.33
CA THR A 222 -45.11 1.79 -2.46
C THR A 222 -45.32 0.30 -2.15
N ALA A 223 -46.14 -0.39 -2.96
CA ALA A 223 -46.33 -1.85 -2.90
C ALA A 223 -45.04 -2.67 -3.13
N ALA A 224 -43.95 -2.01 -3.55
CA ALA A 224 -42.63 -2.60 -3.70
C ALA A 224 -41.86 -2.75 -2.38
N SER A 225 -42.46 -2.45 -1.22
CA SER A 225 -41.83 -2.63 0.09
C SER A 225 -41.95 -4.05 0.63
N LEU A 226 -40.99 -4.46 1.46
CA LEU A 226 -41.13 -5.63 2.29
C LEU A 226 -42.35 -5.50 3.20
N HIS A 227 -43.01 -6.63 3.47
CA HIS A 227 -44.06 -6.69 4.47
C HIS A 227 -43.51 -6.26 5.84
N PRO A 228 -44.27 -5.51 6.68
CA PRO A 228 -43.77 -5.00 7.97
C PRO A 228 -43.17 -6.04 8.91
N LYS A 229 -43.61 -7.31 8.80
CA LYS A 229 -43.01 -8.45 9.53
C LYS A 229 -41.53 -8.62 9.22
N PHE A 230 -41.14 -8.60 7.94
CA PHE A 230 -39.74 -8.76 7.52
C PHE A 230 -38.90 -7.54 7.90
N VAL A 231 -39.47 -6.34 7.81
CA VAL A 231 -38.80 -5.12 8.28
C VAL A 231 -38.46 -5.20 9.77
N ARG A 232 -39.42 -5.66 10.61
CA ARG A 232 -39.16 -5.89 12.03
C ARG A 232 -38.08 -6.94 12.26
N HIS A 233 -38.13 -8.07 11.55
CA HIS A 233 -37.11 -9.12 11.65
C HIS A 233 -35.72 -8.60 11.34
N LEU A 234 -35.55 -7.87 10.24
CA LEU A 234 -34.27 -7.27 9.86
C LEU A 234 -33.76 -6.32 10.94
N ARG A 235 -34.61 -5.41 11.42
CA ARG A 235 -34.21 -4.43 12.47
C ARG A 235 -33.76 -5.12 13.75
N SER A 236 -34.44 -6.18 14.18
CA SER A 236 -34.13 -6.88 15.43
C SER A 236 -33.02 -7.92 15.31
N TYR A 237 -32.59 -8.27 14.09
CA TYR A 237 -31.58 -9.30 13.86
C TYR A 237 -30.26 -8.90 14.53
N GLN A 238 -29.75 -9.79 15.37
CA GLN A 238 -28.53 -9.57 16.15
C GLN A 238 -27.32 -10.09 15.39
N ILE A 239 -26.25 -9.30 15.36
CA ILE A 239 -24.94 -9.73 14.88
C ILE A 239 -23.95 -9.80 16.04
N ASP A 240 -23.06 -10.77 15.96
CA ASP A 240 -21.94 -10.91 16.88
C ASP A 240 -20.71 -10.18 16.32
N CYS A 241 -20.12 -9.33 17.15
CA CYS A 241 -18.93 -8.54 16.84
C CYS A 241 -17.81 -8.82 17.86
N ASN A 242 -16.59 -8.98 17.37
CA ASN A 242 -15.38 -8.88 18.18
C ASN A 242 -14.86 -7.44 18.07
N ILE A 243 -14.73 -6.76 19.21
CA ILE A 243 -14.31 -5.36 19.30
C ILE A 243 -12.87 -5.31 19.81
N ILE A 244 -11.95 -4.82 18.98
CA ILE A 244 -10.58 -4.53 19.36
C ILE A 244 -10.58 -3.21 20.13
N GLU A 245 -10.12 -3.26 21.37
CA GLU A 245 -10.22 -2.14 22.30
C GLU A 245 -9.14 -1.06 22.05
N PRO A 246 -9.41 0.20 22.45
CA PRO A 246 -8.50 1.30 22.16
C PRO A 246 -7.11 1.13 22.75
N ASP A 247 -7.01 0.44 23.88
CA ASP A 247 -5.76 0.13 24.59
C ASP A 247 -4.92 -0.97 23.95
N THR A 248 -5.46 -1.66 22.93
CA THR A 248 -4.67 -2.58 22.11
C THR A 248 -3.66 -1.78 21.28
N PRO A 249 -2.35 -2.08 21.36
CA PRO A 249 -1.31 -1.35 20.64
C PRO A 249 -1.54 -1.31 19.12
N HIS A 250 -1.10 -0.25 18.45
CA HIS A 250 -1.31 -0.07 17.01
C HIS A 250 -0.73 -1.22 16.17
N LYS A 251 0.48 -1.68 16.50
CA LYS A 251 1.12 -2.86 15.88
C LYS A 251 0.28 -4.14 16.00
N VAL A 252 -0.39 -4.32 17.14
CA VAL A 252 -1.29 -5.47 17.37
C VAL A 252 -2.55 -5.35 16.52
N LYS A 253 -3.15 -4.16 16.45
CA LYS A 253 -4.29 -3.89 15.56
C LYS A 253 -3.92 -4.26 14.13
N LEU A 254 -2.78 -3.77 13.62
CA LEU A 254 -2.26 -4.12 12.30
C LEU A 254 -2.15 -5.64 12.08
N ASP A 255 -1.59 -6.39 13.03
CA ASP A 255 -1.44 -7.85 12.89
C ASP A 255 -2.81 -8.58 12.89
N ILE A 256 -3.75 -8.15 13.75
CA ILE A 256 -5.12 -8.68 13.74
C ILE A 256 -5.78 -8.44 12.38
N PHE A 257 -5.65 -7.23 11.82
CA PHE A 257 -6.14 -6.91 10.47
C PHE A 257 -5.54 -7.84 9.41
N LYS A 258 -4.22 -8.06 9.44
CA LYS A 258 -3.52 -8.97 8.50
C LYS A 258 -4.07 -10.38 8.58
N ARG A 259 -4.23 -10.92 9.80
CA ARG A 259 -4.69 -12.30 10.05
C ARG A 259 -6.17 -12.54 9.72
N LEU A 260 -7.02 -11.53 9.82
CA LEU A 260 -8.43 -11.68 9.47
C LEU A 260 -8.66 -11.64 7.96
N ASN A 261 -7.80 -10.95 7.22
CA ASN A 261 -7.92 -10.76 5.78
C ASN A 261 -7.18 -11.83 4.94
N THR A 262 -6.65 -12.89 5.55
CA THR A 262 -5.96 -14.01 4.84
C THR A 262 -6.91 -14.99 4.16
N GLY A 263 -8.20 -15.04 4.53
CA GLY A 263 -9.19 -15.92 3.87
C GLY A 263 -9.74 -15.39 2.53
N GLY A 264 -9.47 -14.13 2.18
CA GLY A 264 -9.93 -13.46 0.96
C GLY A 264 -8.77 -12.79 0.19
N ARG A 265 -9.06 -11.77 -0.63
CA ARG A 265 -7.99 -10.97 -1.25
C ARG A 265 -7.25 -10.21 -0.15
N SER A 266 -6.00 -10.59 0.11
CA SER A 266 -5.17 -9.96 1.15
C SER A 266 -4.95 -8.47 0.88
N LEU A 267 -5.27 -7.66 1.87
CA LEU A 267 -4.93 -6.24 1.88
C LEU A 267 -3.41 -6.07 1.97
N ASN A 268 -2.86 -5.03 1.33
CA ASN A 268 -1.44 -4.73 1.42
C ASN A 268 -1.22 -3.81 2.61
N ASN A 269 0.03 -3.61 3.01
CA ASN A 269 0.35 -2.80 4.18
C ASN A 269 -0.26 -1.39 4.08
N GLN A 270 -0.31 -0.80 2.88
CA GLN A 270 -0.88 0.53 2.70
C GLN A 270 -2.42 0.57 2.80
N GLU A 271 -3.14 -0.43 2.30
CA GLU A 271 -4.59 -0.53 2.46
C GLU A 271 -4.96 -0.72 3.93
N ILE A 272 -4.15 -1.48 4.68
CA ILE A 272 -4.30 -1.65 6.12
C ILE A 272 -4.02 -0.31 6.84
N ARG A 273 -2.96 0.41 6.49
CA ARG A 273 -2.70 1.77 7.03
C ARG A 273 -3.86 2.70 6.79
N ASN A 274 -4.41 2.74 5.57
CA ASN A 274 -5.58 3.55 5.26
C ASN A 274 -6.81 3.12 6.08
N SER A 275 -6.98 1.81 6.36
CA SER A 275 -8.07 1.31 7.20
C SER A 275 -7.85 1.52 8.70
N ILE A 276 -6.73 2.11 9.14
CA ILE A 276 -6.48 2.46 10.55
C ILE A 276 -6.29 3.97 10.72
N LEU A 277 -5.94 4.69 9.65
CA LEU A 277 -5.97 6.14 9.63
C LEU A 277 -7.38 6.63 10.00
N LYS A 278 -7.46 7.52 11.00
CA LYS A 278 -8.68 8.25 11.35
C LYS A 278 -9.17 9.07 10.16
N LYS A 279 -10.44 9.43 10.15
CA LYS A 279 -11.10 10.09 9.03
C LYS A 279 -10.35 11.34 8.56
N GLU A 280 -9.99 12.23 9.48
CA GLU A 280 -9.34 13.51 9.16
C GLU A 280 -7.95 13.35 8.52
N PRO A 281 -6.99 12.62 9.11
CA PRO A 281 -5.70 12.38 8.45
C PRO A 281 -5.83 11.57 7.16
N ARG A 282 -6.77 10.63 7.08
CA ARG A 282 -7.06 9.87 5.85
C ARG A 282 -7.54 10.79 4.72
N ASP A 283 -8.45 11.71 5.04
CA ASP A 283 -8.97 12.69 4.08
C ASP A 283 -7.88 13.66 3.62
N PHE A 284 -6.97 14.07 4.51
CA PHE A 284 -5.81 14.88 4.15
C PHE A 284 -4.84 14.15 3.21
N VAL A 285 -4.47 12.90 3.53
CA VAL A 285 -3.62 12.07 2.67
C VAL A 285 -4.25 11.91 1.28
N ARG A 286 -5.56 11.64 1.23
CA ARG A 286 -6.31 11.54 -0.02
C ARG A 286 -6.35 12.86 -0.79
N LYS A 287 -6.51 13.99 -0.12
CA LYS A 287 -6.51 15.33 -0.73
C LYS A 287 -5.19 15.57 -1.48
N LEU A 288 -4.05 15.23 -0.87
CA LEU A 288 -2.75 15.36 -1.54
C LEU A 288 -2.59 14.37 -2.70
N ALA A 289 -2.96 13.11 -2.51
CA ALA A 289 -2.88 12.06 -3.53
C ALA A 289 -3.78 12.34 -4.76
N THR A 290 -4.89 13.05 -4.56
CA THR A 290 -5.83 13.38 -5.65
C THR A 290 -5.60 14.76 -6.26
N SER A 291 -4.64 15.54 -5.73
CA SER A 291 -4.33 16.89 -6.20
C SER A 291 -3.81 16.91 -7.64
N ASP A 292 -4.15 17.97 -8.38
CA ASP A 292 -3.73 18.12 -9.77
C ASP A 292 -2.22 18.30 -9.91
N VAL A 293 -1.57 18.95 -8.94
CA VAL A 293 -0.11 19.11 -8.94
C VAL A 293 0.62 17.78 -8.79
N PHE A 294 0.11 16.87 -7.96
CA PHE A 294 0.66 15.52 -7.82
C PHE A 294 0.44 14.70 -9.10
N LYS A 295 -0.78 14.71 -9.64
CA LYS A 295 -1.08 14.03 -10.92
C LYS A 295 -0.22 14.58 -12.06
N LEU A 296 0.00 15.88 -12.13
CA LEU A 296 0.84 16.50 -13.15
C LEU A 296 2.30 16.09 -12.99
N ALA A 297 2.87 16.24 -11.80
CA ALA A 297 4.27 15.90 -11.53
C ALA A 297 4.56 14.41 -11.73
N THR A 298 3.59 13.54 -11.47
CA THR A 298 3.71 12.10 -11.68
C THR A 298 3.31 11.67 -13.09
N ASN A 299 2.89 12.62 -13.94
CA ASN A 299 2.33 12.38 -15.27
C ASN A 299 1.17 11.36 -15.25
N ASN A 300 0.36 11.40 -14.19
CA ASN A 300 -0.80 10.55 -13.94
C ASN A 300 -0.52 9.05 -14.14
N SER A 301 0.74 8.63 -13.94
CA SER A 301 1.15 7.24 -14.15
C SER A 301 0.87 6.35 -12.95
N ILE A 302 0.64 6.95 -11.78
CA ILE A 302 0.35 6.22 -10.55
C ILE A 302 -1.11 5.82 -10.56
N LYS A 303 -1.34 4.52 -10.48
CA LYS A 303 -2.69 3.99 -10.37
C LYS A 303 -3.12 4.02 -8.88
N PRO A 304 -4.34 4.49 -8.57
CA PRO A 304 -4.85 4.51 -7.19
C PRO A 304 -5.27 3.11 -6.69
N ASN A 305 -5.19 2.08 -7.55
CA ASN A 305 -5.40 0.70 -7.12
C ASN A 305 -4.32 0.34 -6.08
N ARG A 306 -4.70 -0.40 -5.04
CA ARG A 306 -3.77 -0.76 -3.95
C ARG A 306 -3.20 0.43 -3.16
N MET A 307 -3.73 1.65 -3.34
CA MET A 307 -3.40 2.85 -2.55
C MET A 307 -1.93 3.30 -2.63
N MET A 308 -1.25 2.98 -3.73
CA MET A 308 0.16 3.32 -3.91
C MET A 308 0.42 4.84 -3.94
N ASP A 309 -0.53 5.60 -4.48
CA ASP A 309 -0.55 7.06 -4.41
C ASP A 309 -0.53 7.57 -2.97
N GLN A 310 -1.36 6.99 -2.10
CA GLN A 310 -1.39 7.33 -0.67
C GLN A 310 -0.12 6.88 0.06
N GLU A 311 0.49 5.75 -0.28
CA GLU A 311 1.80 5.35 0.27
C GLU A 311 2.86 6.43 0.02
N LEU A 312 2.93 6.96 -1.21
CA LEU A 312 3.86 8.04 -1.55
C LEU A 312 3.60 9.31 -0.73
N ILE A 313 2.33 9.65 -0.49
CA ILE A 313 1.99 10.79 0.37
C ILE A 313 2.43 10.55 1.81
N ILE A 314 2.21 9.36 2.38
CA ILE A 314 2.66 9.04 3.75
C ILE A 314 4.19 9.03 3.81
N ARG A 315 4.89 8.52 2.79
CA ARG A 315 6.36 8.64 2.67
C ARG A 315 6.78 10.10 2.69
N PHE A 316 6.18 10.95 1.85
CA PHE A 316 6.47 12.37 1.85
C PHE A 316 6.29 13.00 3.23
N ILE A 317 5.14 12.77 3.90
CA ILE A 317 4.86 13.33 5.23
C ILE A 317 5.88 12.83 6.26
N GLY A 318 6.17 11.53 6.30
CA GLY A 318 7.12 10.95 7.24
C GLY A 318 8.52 11.51 7.06
N PHE A 319 9.02 11.55 5.82
CA PHE A 319 10.35 12.08 5.55
C PHE A 319 10.42 13.61 5.63
N TYR A 320 9.30 14.31 5.46
CA TYR A 320 9.17 15.74 5.75
C TYR A 320 9.35 15.99 7.26
N PHE A 321 8.74 15.16 8.12
CA PHE A 321 8.99 15.22 9.57
C PHE A 321 10.44 14.89 9.91
N LEU A 322 11.09 13.93 9.24
CA LEU A 322 12.48 13.57 9.53
C LEU A 322 13.51 14.61 9.08
N TYR A 323 13.44 15.07 7.82
CA TYR A 323 14.51 15.87 7.21
C TYR A 323 14.23 17.37 7.19
N LYS A 324 12.96 17.80 7.20
CA LYS A 324 12.61 19.23 7.14
C LYS A 324 12.10 19.79 8.46
N GLN A 325 11.33 19.02 9.22
CA GLN A 325 10.72 19.44 10.48
C GLN A 325 11.04 18.48 11.63
N SER A 326 12.30 18.09 11.77
CA SER A 326 12.78 17.12 12.78
C SER A 326 12.41 17.50 14.21
N ASN A 327 12.25 18.79 14.48
CA ASN A 327 11.85 19.31 15.79
C ASN A 327 10.39 19.04 16.16
N TRP A 328 9.50 18.71 15.21
CA TRP A 328 8.09 18.45 15.51
C TRP A 328 7.90 17.10 16.20
N PHE A 329 8.69 16.10 15.80
CA PHE A 329 8.61 14.73 16.33
C PHE A 329 10.03 14.16 16.53
N PRO A 330 10.78 14.63 17.55
CA PRO A 330 12.17 14.24 17.75
C PRO A 330 12.38 12.74 18.02
N GLN A 331 11.32 12.03 18.45
CA GLN A 331 11.32 10.60 18.66
C GLN A 331 11.12 9.77 17.37
N LEU A 332 10.73 10.40 16.26
CA LEU A 332 10.58 9.71 14.99
C LEU A 332 11.97 9.46 14.38
N PHE A 333 12.27 8.21 14.05
CA PHE A 333 13.50 7.83 13.37
C PHE A 333 13.23 6.77 12.31
N TYR A 334 14.12 6.69 11.32
CA TYR A 334 14.10 5.64 10.31
C TYR A 334 15.14 4.56 10.59
N ASN A 335 14.70 3.33 10.85
CA ASN A 335 15.55 2.19 11.15
C ASN A 335 15.93 1.34 9.92
N GLY A 336 15.45 1.70 8.73
CA GLY A 336 15.62 0.91 7.51
C GLY A 336 14.44 0.00 7.18
N ILE A 337 13.46 -0.13 8.09
CA ILE A 337 12.23 -0.90 7.87
C ILE A 337 11.12 0.08 7.49
N MET A 338 10.87 0.19 6.18
CA MET A 338 9.90 1.16 5.63
C MET A 338 8.49 0.96 6.17
N ASP A 339 8.02 -0.28 6.32
CA ASP A 339 6.68 -0.52 6.81
C ASP A 339 6.47 -0.05 8.25
N GLU A 340 7.42 -0.36 9.14
CA GLU A 340 7.39 0.11 10.52
C GLU A 340 7.43 1.64 10.59
N PHE A 341 8.26 2.26 9.74
CA PHE A 341 8.34 3.70 9.66
C PHE A 341 7.00 4.34 9.26
N LEU A 342 6.37 3.84 8.20
CA LEU A 342 5.07 4.35 7.75
C LEU A 342 3.96 4.08 8.77
N ASP A 343 4.02 2.97 9.51
CA ASP A 343 3.10 2.69 10.61
C ASP A 343 3.24 3.72 11.74
N ASN A 344 4.47 4.09 12.10
CA ASN A 344 4.74 5.14 13.10
C ASN A 344 4.26 6.52 12.62
N VAL A 345 4.39 6.82 11.32
CA VAL A 345 3.86 8.07 10.72
C VAL A 345 2.33 8.11 10.81
N VAL A 346 1.66 6.99 10.53
CA VAL A 346 0.20 6.86 10.70
C VAL A 346 -0.22 7.07 12.15
N GLU A 347 0.52 6.52 13.11
CA GLU A 347 0.25 6.70 14.54
C GLU A 347 0.41 8.17 14.96
N ILE A 348 1.45 8.86 14.49
CA ILE A 348 1.65 10.29 14.70
C ILE A 348 0.47 11.10 14.12
N LEU A 349 0.09 10.80 12.88
CA LEU A 349 -1.04 11.47 12.23
C LEU A 349 -2.33 11.26 13.02
N ASN A 350 -2.61 10.04 13.49
CA ASN A 350 -3.81 9.73 14.27
C ASN A 350 -3.85 10.41 15.65
N SER A 351 -2.68 10.58 16.27
CA SER A 351 -2.55 11.09 17.65
C SER A 351 -2.42 12.61 17.70
N HIS A 352 -1.77 13.21 16.70
CA HIS A 352 -1.37 14.62 16.73
C HIS A 352 -1.97 15.46 15.60
N TYR A 353 -2.90 14.92 14.79
CA TYR A 353 -3.48 15.61 13.62
C TYR A 353 -3.81 17.09 13.86
N LYS A 354 -4.50 17.40 14.98
CA LYS A 354 -4.97 18.75 15.31
C LYS A 354 -3.83 19.75 15.57
N ASN A 355 -2.65 19.27 15.93
CA ASN A 355 -1.48 20.10 16.27
C ASN A 355 -0.49 20.24 15.12
N ILE A 356 -0.66 19.46 14.04
CA ILE A 356 0.20 19.50 12.86
C ILE A 356 -0.26 20.67 11.97
N PRO A 357 0.63 21.57 11.52
CA PRO A 357 0.25 22.66 10.63
C PRO A 357 0.12 22.15 9.18
N LEU A 358 -1.00 21.48 8.91
CA LEU A 358 -1.27 20.78 7.65
C LEU A 358 -1.25 21.69 6.41
N ASP A 359 -1.63 22.96 6.57
CA ASP A 359 -1.56 23.94 5.47
C ASP A 359 -0.11 24.19 5.02
N ILE A 360 0.85 24.18 5.96
CA ILE A 360 2.28 24.32 5.63
C ILE A 360 2.74 23.10 4.84
N ILE A 361 2.42 21.89 5.32
CA ILE A 361 2.75 20.63 4.63
C ILE A 361 2.15 20.60 3.22
N GLN A 362 0.88 21.00 3.08
CA GLN A 362 0.21 21.04 1.80
C GLN A 362 0.84 22.06 0.84
N ASN A 363 1.19 23.26 1.32
CA ASN A 363 1.83 24.27 0.49
C ASN A 363 3.22 23.84 0.03
N ASP A 364 4.01 23.25 0.93
CA ASP A 364 5.33 22.72 0.63
C ASP A 364 5.27 21.54 -0.35
N PHE A 365 4.29 20.65 -0.17
CA PHE A 365 4.04 19.56 -1.12
C PHE A 365 3.70 20.09 -2.51
N ASN A 366 2.76 21.05 -2.60
CA ASN A 366 2.37 21.66 -3.85
C ASN A 366 3.55 22.37 -4.53
N LEU A 367 4.37 23.07 -3.76
CA LEU A 367 5.58 23.71 -4.25
C LEU A 367 6.55 22.68 -4.82
N SER A 368 6.86 21.61 -4.09
CA SER A 368 7.72 20.52 -4.54
C SER A 368 7.23 19.86 -5.83
N MET A 369 5.93 19.55 -5.92
CA MET A 369 5.35 18.91 -7.11
C MET A 369 5.46 19.82 -8.34
N ASN A 370 5.15 21.11 -8.18
CA ASN A 370 5.29 22.09 -9.25
C ASN A 370 6.76 22.27 -9.68
N ASN A 371 7.68 22.32 -8.71
CA ASN A 371 9.11 22.43 -8.97
C ASN A 371 9.64 21.19 -9.72
N ALA A 372 9.25 19.99 -9.29
CA ALA A 372 9.63 18.74 -9.95
C ALA A 372 9.16 18.70 -11.41
N TRP A 373 7.90 19.11 -11.66
CA TRP A 373 7.37 19.22 -13.03
C TRP A 373 8.15 20.23 -13.87
N LYS A 374 8.51 21.39 -13.32
CA LYS A 374 9.28 22.39 -14.08
C LYS A 374 10.70 21.92 -14.39
N MET A 375 11.35 21.25 -13.45
CA MET A 375 12.70 20.74 -13.60
C MET A 375 12.79 19.58 -14.60
N PHE A 376 11.86 18.63 -14.53
CA PHE A 376 12.00 17.34 -15.20
C PHE A 376 10.86 17.02 -16.18
N GLY A 377 9.76 17.77 -16.14
CA GLY A 377 8.57 17.51 -16.94
C GLY A 377 8.02 16.11 -16.70
N ILE A 378 7.73 15.41 -17.80
CA ILE A 378 7.17 14.05 -17.78
C ILE A 378 8.11 12.97 -17.23
N TYR A 379 9.37 13.34 -16.90
CA TYR A 379 10.41 12.48 -16.34
C TYR A 379 10.62 12.69 -14.83
N ALA A 380 9.84 13.55 -14.19
CA ALA A 380 9.93 13.76 -12.75
C ALA A 380 9.81 12.43 -11.98
N PHE A 381 10.66 12.28 -10.96
CA PHE A 381 10.74 11.12 -10.07
C PHE A 381 11.07 9.79 -10.76
N ARG A 382 11.75 9.81 -11.90
CA ARG A 382 12.11 8.60 -12.66
C ARG A 382 13.62 8.49 -12.80
N LYS A 383 14.12 7.27 -12.91
CA LYS A 383 15.48 7.01 -13.38
C LYS A 383 15.53 7.31 -14.88
N VAL A 384 16.55 8.04 -15.32
CA VAL A 384 16.67 8.50 -16.70
C VAL A 384 18.10 8.25 -17.18
N GLU A 385 18.23 7.65 -18.36
CA GLU A 385 19.51 7.38 -19.04
C GLU A 385 19.68 8.32 -20.23
N GLU A 386 20.89 8.45 -20.79
CA GLU A 386 21.17 9.36 -21.93
C GLU A 386 20.25 9.19 -23.14
N ASN A 387 19.82 7.96 -23.42
CA ASN A 387 18.96 7.62 -24.55
C ASN A 387 17.46 7.79 -24.25
N TYR A 388 17.06 8.49 -23.17
CA TYR A 388 15.68 8.61 -22.68
C TYR A 388 14.65 9.04 -23.73
N LYS A 389 15.06 9.72 -24.80
CA LYS A 389 14.19 10.11 -25.92
C LYS A 389 13.82 8.94 -26.85
N LYS A 390 14.60 7.86 -26.84
CA LYS A 390 14.45 6.69 -27.71
C LYS A 390 13.86 5.47 -26.99
N VAL A 391 13.86 5.47 -25.67
CA VAL A 391 13.36 4.37 -24.84
C VAL A 391 12.05 4.74 -24.17
N SER A 392 11.26 3.72 -23.79
CA SER A 392 10.09 3.95 -22.95
C SER A 392 10.52 4.53 -21.60
N ARG A 393 9.69 5.43 -21.07
CA ARG A 393 9.92 6.01 -19.74
C ARG A 393 9.87 4.94 -18.67
N ASN A 394 10.78 5.04 -17.71
CA ASN A 394 10.74 4.26 -16.49
C ASN A 394 9.51 4.62 -15.64
N MET A 395 9.14 3.69 -14.77
CA MET A 395 8.13 3.93 -13.74
C MET A 395 8.67 4.92 -12.71
N ILE A 396 7.78 5.48 -11.89
CA ILE A 396 8.20 6.38 -10.82
C ILE A 396 9.01 5.59 -9.80
N ASN A 397 10.18 6.09 -9.45
CA ASN A 397 11.02 5.52 -8.43
C ASN A 397 10.65 6.09 -7.05
N LYS A 398 10.28 5.22 -6.10
CA LYS A 398 9.82 5.64 -4.75
C LYS A 398 10.88 6.45 -4.00
N SER A 399 12.17 6.11 -4.13
CA SER A 399 13.26 6.82 -3.43
C SER A 399 13.49 8.21 -4.01
N LEU A 400 13.52 8.34 -5.35
CA LEU A 400 13.57 9.65 -6.01
C LEU A 400 12.35 10.51 -5.64
N PHE A 401 11.15 9.93 -5.65
CA PHE A 401 9.94 10.65 -5.21
C PHE A 401 10.10 11.17 -3.78
N THR A 402 10.50 10.28 -2.87
CA THR A 402 10.62 10.58 -1.45
C THR A 402 11.60 11.74 -1.21
N ALA A 403 12.80 11.68 -1.79
CA ALA A 403 13.80 12.73 -1.59
C ALA A 403 13.42 14.06 -2.27
N PHE A 404 13.04 14.03 -3.56
CA PHE A 404 12.69 15.27 -4.26
C PHE A 404 11.42 15.93 -3.70
N SER A 405 10.41 15.15 -3.29
CA SER A 405 9.16 15.71 -2.73
C SER A 405 9.40 16.51 -1.44
N VAL A 406 10.43 16.15 -0.66
CA VAL A 406 10.83 16.91 0.53
C VAL A 406 11.78 18.05 0.14
N LEU A 407 12.89 17.77 -0.55
CA LEU A 407 13.96 18.74 -0.76
C LEU A 407 13.55 19.91 -1.67
N LEU A 408 12.70 19.68 -2.67
CA LEU A 408 12.25 20.75 -3.58
C LEU A 408 11.35 21.79 -2.92
N SER A 409 10.83 21.52 -1.72
CA SER A 409 10.05 22.49 -0.95
C SER A 409 10.91 23.60 -0.35
N ASN A 410 12.24 23.46 -0.39
CA ASN A 410 13.19 24.49 0.06
C ASN A 410 13.53 25.51 -1.04
N TYR A 411 13.07 25.30 -2.28
CA TYR A 411 13.43 26.12 -3.42
C TYR A 411 12.23 26.93 -3.91
N ASN A 412 12.40 28.25 -3.99
CA ASN A 412 11.36 29.13 -4.51
C ASN A 412 11.10 28.85 -6.00
N GLN A 413 9.83 28.84 -6.39
CA GLN A 413 9.41 28.61 -7.77
C GLN A 413 10.02 29.61 -8.78
N SER A 414 10.34 30.84 -8.36
CA SER A 414 10.99 31.83 -9.23
C SER A 414 12.40 31.40 -9.67
N LEU A 415 13.17 30.80 -8.75
CA LEU A 415 14.52 30.30 -9.00
C LEU A 415 14.48 29.12 -9.98
N ILE A 416 13.58 28.16 -9.74
CA ILE A 416 13.37 27.02 -10.63
C ILE A 416 12.92 27.49 -12.02
N LYS A 417 11.99 28.44 -12.11
CA LYS A 417 11.53 29.02 -13.39
C LYS A 417 12.66 29.70 -14.16
N LYS A 418 13.56 30.41 -13.47
CA LYS A 418 14.69 31.10 -14.09
C LYS A 418 15.69 30.11 -14.71
N ARG A 419 15.98 29.00 -14.03
CA ARG A 419 16.85 27.94 -14.55
C ARG A 419 16.19 27.11 -15.65
N GLY A 420 14.88 26.85 -15.51
CA GLY A 420 14.11 26.04 -16.46
C GLY A 420 14.28 24.55 -16.24
N ASN A 421 14.22 23.79 -17.34
CA ASN A 421 14.32 22.33 -17.31
C ASN A 421 15.79 21.91 -17.15
N VAL A 422 16.08 21.07 -16.16
CA VAL A 422 17.43 20.57 -15.83
C VAL A 422 17.53 19.05 -15.96
N LEU A 423 16.69 18.45 -16.80
CA LEU A 423 16.66 17.01 -16.98
C LEU A 423 17.99 16.47 -17.50
N LYS A 424 18.65 17.17 -18.44
CA LYS A 424 19.94 16.72 -18.97
C LYS A 424 21.03 16.78 -17.89
N ASP A 425 21.09 17.88 -17.12
CA ASP A 425 21.99 18.01 -15.97
C ASP A 425 21.82 16.84 -14.97
N PHE A 426 20.56 16.45 -14.70
CA PHE A 426 20.28 15.32 -13.80
C PHE A 426 20.63 13.95 -14.40
N VAL A 427 20.45 13.76 -15.71
CA VAL A 427 20.90 12.54 -16.40
C VAL A 427 22.42 12.40 -16.30
N ASP A 428 23.15 13.47 -16.55
CA ASP A 428 24.61 13.47 -16.48
C ASP A 428 25.07 13.22 -15.04
N TRP A 429 24.40 13.83 -14.05
CA TRP A 429 24.64 13.56 -12.64
C TRP A 429 24.43 12.07 -12.30
N LEU A 430 23.29 11.49 -12.69
CA LEU A 430 22.98 10.07 -12.42
C LEU A 430 23.98 9.10 -13.04
N GLN A 431 24.59 9.43 -14.19
CA GLN A 431 25.59 8.59 -14.82
C GLN A 431 26.95 8.64 -14.10
N THR A 432 27.29 9.80 -13.54
CA THR A 432 28.57 10.00 -12.83
C THR A 432 28.50 9.61 -11.35
N ASP A 433 27.32 9.63 -10.75
CA ASP A 433 27.11 9.39 -9.34
C ASP A 433 26.69 7.93 -9.08
N GLU A 434 27.67 7.04 -9.01
CA GLU A 434 27.44 5.61 -8.76
C GLU A 434 26.73 5.36 -7.42
N TYR A 435 26.93 6.22 -6.42
CA TYR A 435 26.30 6.10 -5.11
C TYR A 435 24.80 6.37 -5.18
N LEU A 436 24.40 7.48 -5.83
CA LEU A 436 23.00 7.80 -6.07
C LEU A 436 22.34 6.74 -6.96
N PHE A 437 22.99 6.38 -8.08
CA PHE A 437 22.45 5.36 -8.98
C PHE A 437 22.23 4.03 -8.26
N GLY A 438 23.19 3.61 -7.42
CA GLY A 438 23.09 2.43 -6.58
C GLY A 438 21.96 2.54 -5.56
N SER A 439 21.83 3.67 -4.85
CA SER A 439 20.85 3.85 -3.78
C SER A 439 19.39 3.92 -4.23
N ILE A 440 19.16 4.31 -5.48
CA ILE A 440 17.82 4.32 -6.10
C ILE A 440 17.53 3.05 -6.91
N THR A 441 18.49 2.13 -7.00
CA THR A 441 18.35 0.88 -7.76
C THR A 441 18.28 -0.36 -6.85
N TYR A 442 19.09 -0.42 -5.80
CA TYR A 442 19.22 -1.59 -4.92
C TYR A 442 19.01 -1.21 -3.46
N GLY A 443 18.33 -2.07 -2.69
CA GLY A 443 18.13 -1.85 -1.26
C GLY A 443 17.51 -0.47 -0.97
N THR A 444 16.60 -0.02 -1.84
CA THR A 444 16.14 1.38 -1.90
C THR A 444 15.40 1.84 -0.64
N ASN A 445 15.02 0.90 0.24
CA ASN A 445 14.48 1.17 1.57
C ASN A 445 15.55 1.14 2.67
N ASP A 446 16.75 0.60 2.48
CA ASP A 446 17.74 0.55 3.54
C ASP A 446 18.08 1.95 4.03
N LYS A 447 18.27 2.11 5.34
CA LYS A 447 18.54 3.42 5.95
C LYS A 447 19.68 4.16 5.25
N ALA A 448 20.81 3.48 5.05
CA ALA A 448 21.98 4.04 4.39
C ALA A 448 21.68 4.49 2.94
N ARG A 449 20.81 3.78 2.21
CA ARG A 449 20.43 4.13 0.83
C ARG A 449 19.49 5.32 0.79
N ILE A 450 18.54 5.41 1.72
CA ILE A 450 17.69 6.59 1.87
C ILE A 450 18.54 7.82 2.22
N ASP A 451 19.40 7.72 3.24
CA ASP A 451 20.31 8.80 3.64
C ASP A 451 21.20 9.25 2.47
N THR A 452 21.79 8.29 1.74
CA THR A 452 22.58 8.57 0.53
C THR A 452 21.74 9.29 -0.52
N THR A 453 20.53 8.82 -0.79
CA THR A 453 19.64 9.42 -1.80
C THR A 453 19.32 10.88 -1.46
N PHE A 454 18.99 11.17 -0.19
CA PHE A 454 18.74 12.54 0.26
C PHE A 454 19.99 13.42 0.12
N LEU A 455 21.14 12.94 0.60
CA LEU A 455 22.40 13.68 0.52
C LEU A 455 22.80 14.03 -0.92
N ARG A 456 22.84 13.02 -1.80
CA ARG A 456 23.29 13.21 -3.19
C ARG A 456 22.32 14.06 -4.01
N ILE A 457 21.01 13.97 -3.75
CA ILE A 457 20.03 14.88 -4.37
C ILE A 457 20.18 16.29 -3.82
N GLU A 458 20.43 16.47 -2.53
CA GLU A 458 20.67 17.80 -1.96
C GLU A 458 21.90 18.46 -2.61
N GLU A 459 22.99 17.71 -2.78
CA GLU A 459 24.19 18.18 -3.50
C GLU A 459 23.90 18.55 -4.95
N PHE A 460 23.15 17.73 -5.69
CA PHE A 460 22.71 18.05 -7.05
C PHE A 460 21.93 19.37 -7.08
N LEU A 461 20.98 19.56 -6.15
CA LEU A 461 20.18 20.78 -6.08
C LEU A 461 21.03 22.00 -5.70
N LYS A 462 21.98 21.86 -4.77
CA LYS A 462 22.96 22.91 -4.41
C LYS A 462 23.86 23.27 -5.60
N ALA A 463 24.35 22.30 -6.37
CA ALA A 463 25.14 22.57 -7.57
C ALA A 463 24.32 23.28 -8.66
N THR A 464 23.02 22.98 -8.75
CA THR A 464 22.12 23.56 -9.75
C THR A 464 21.63 24.97 -9.37
N TYR A 465 21.44 25.24 -8.08
CA TYR A 465 20.71 26.42 -7.59
C TYR A 465 21.38 27.19 -6.44
N GLY A 466 22.41 26.64 -5.80
CA GLY A 466 23.07 27.20 -4.60
C GLY A 466 24.08 28.31 -4.89
N GLY A 467 23.83 29.12 -5.92
CA GLY A 467 24.64 30.29 -6.29
C GLY A 467 24.15 31.58 -5.63
#